data_AF-A0A8T3NTC6-F1
#
_entry.id   AF-A0A8T3NTC6-F1
#
_cell.length_a   1.000
_cell.length_b   1.000
_cell.length_c   1.000
_cell.angle_alpha   90.00
_cell.angle_beta   90.00
_cell.angle_gamma   90.00
#
_symmetry.space_group_name_H-M   'P 1'
#
loop_
_entity.id
_entity.type
_entity.pdbx_description
1 polymer ?
#
loop_
_entity_poly.entity_id
_entity_poly.type
_entity_poly.pdbx_seq_one_letter_code
_entity_poly.pdbx_strand_id
1 'polypeptide(L)' 'MTTDGPFAETREALGGYYIFQCQDLDEAIEWAAKLPGSWRGSVELRPIREFSPEQQQVGLG' A
#
# COMPACT_ATOMS: atom_id res chain seq x y z
N MET A 1 8.68 -36.37 10.17
CA MET A 1 7.31 -35.86 9.99
C MET A 1 7.20 -34.59 10.79
N THR A 2 7.35 -33.45 10.13
CA THR A 2 7.06 -32.13 10.69
C THR A 2 5.89 -31.61 9.90
N THR A 3 4.74 -31.47 10.54
CA THR A 3 3.60 -30.75 9.98
C THR A 3 3.97 -29.28 10.02
N ASP A 4 4.16 -28.67 8.84
CA ASP A 4 4.17 -27.21 8.70
C ASP A 4 2.88 -26.69 9.33
N GLY A 5 3.02 -25.81 10.32
CA GLY A 5 1.91 -25.37 11.17
C GLY A 5 0.79 -24.70 10.36
N PRO A 6 -0.35 -24.37 10.98
CA PRO A 6 -1.48 -23.71 10.31
C PRO A 6 -1.15 -22.24 10.04
N PHE A 7 -0.01 -21.96 9.40
CA PHE A 7 0.21 -20.68 8.77
C PHE A 7 -0.68 -20.72 7.54
N ALA A 8 -1.88 -20.16 7.67
CA ALA A 8 -2.75 -19.92 6.54
C ALA A 8 -1.89 -19.26 5.47
N GLU A 9 -1.55 -20.05 4.45
CA GLU A 9 -0.86 -19.59 3.27
C GLU A 9 -1.90 -18.80 2.49
N THR A 10 -2.27 -17.62 3.01
CA THR A 10 -2.97 -16.62 2.22
C THR A 10 -1.94 -16.16 1.21
N ARG A 11 -1.85 -16.90 0.10
CA ARG A 11 -1.30 -16.42 -1.16
C ARG A 11 -2.19 -15.29 -1.66
N GLU A 12 -2.28 -14.21 -0.90
CA GLU A 12 -2.62 -12.92 -1.44
C GLU A 12 -1.41 -12.55 -2.29
N ALA A 13 -1.39 -13.03 -3.54
CA ALA A 13 -0.38 -12.64 -4.49
C ALA A 13 -0.52 -11.11 -4.62
N LEU A 14 0.44 -10.37 -4.05
CA LEU A 14 0.56 -8.94 -4.23
C LEU A 14 0.60 -8.67 -5.74
N GLY A 15 -0.54 -8.28 -6.31
CA GLY A 15 -0.73 -8.11 -7.75
C GLY A 15 0.01 -6.92 -8.34
N GLY A 16 0.82 -6.23 -7.53
CA GLY A 16 1.53 -4.99 -7.86
C GLY A 16 1.15 -3.86 -6.89
N TYR A 17 1.75 -2.69 -7.12
CA TYR A 17 1.39 -1.45 -6.45
C TYR A 17 1.31 -0.32 -7.48
N TYR A 18 0.51 0.70 -7.18
CA TYR A 18 0.37 1.90 -7.98
C TYR A 18 0.73 3.11 -7.13
N ILE A 19 1.38 4.10 -7.73
CA ILE A 19 1.63 5.41 -7.11
C ILE A 19 0.96 6.43 -8.01
N PHE A 20 0.14 7.28 -7.42
CA PHE A 20 -0.57 8.35 -8.11
C PHE A 20 -0.56 9.60 -7.23
N GLN A 21 -0.64 10.77 -7.86
CA GLN A 21 -0.82 12.05 -7.18
C GLN A 21 -2.31 12.36 -7.11
N CYS A 22 -2.80 12.63 -5.91
CA CYS A 22 -4.17 13.06 -5.63
C CYS A 22 -4.11 14.27 -4.70
N GLN A 23 -5.12 15.13 -4.76
CA GLN A 23 -5.28 16.26 -3.83
C GLN A 23 -5.52 15.77 -2.39
N ASP A 24 -6.29 14.70 -2.24
CA ASP A 24 -6.70 14.18 -0.94
C ASP A 24 -7.00 12.67 -0.99
N LEU A 25 -7.35 12.11 0.18
CA LEU A 25 -7.61 10.69 0.34
C LEU A 25 -8.91 10.24 -0.35
N ASP A 26 -9.93 11.10 -0.42
CA ASP A 26 -11.19 10.77 -1.10
C ASP A 26 -10.96 10.59 -2.60
N GLU A 27 -10.21 11.50 -3.24
CA GLU A 27 -9.79 11.34 -4.63
C GLU A 27 -8.98 10.04 -4.83
N ALA A 28 -8.08 9.72 -3.90
CA ALA A 28 -7.31 8.48 -3.94
C ALA A 28 -8.19 7.22 -3.88
N ILE A 29 -9.26 7.25 -3.08
CA ILE A 29 -10.24 6.16 -2.97
C ILE A 29 -11.02 5.99 -4.27
N GLU A 30 -11.47 7.09 -4.88
CA GLU A 30 -12.19 7.04 -6.16
C GLU A 30 -11.35 6.42 -7.28
N TRP A 31 -10.04 6.71 -7.29
CA TRP A 31 -9.11 6.09 -8.24
C TRP A 31 -8.85 4.62 -7.92
N ALA A 32 -8.66 4.27 -6.65
CA ALA A 32 -8.45 2.88 -6.23
C ALA A 32 -9.63 1.96 -6.57
N ALA A 33 -10.86 2.47 -6.44
CA ALA A 33 -12.08 1.74 -6.79
C ALA A 33 -12.17 1.38 -8.28
N LYS A 34 -11.43 2.06 -9.15
CA LYS A 34 -11.39 1.78 -10.60
C LYS A 34 -10.33 0.74 -10.98
N LEU A 35 -9.38 0.43 -10.10
CA LEU A 35 -8.29 -0.51 -10.40
C LEU A 35 -8.79 -1.96 -10.49
N PRO A 36 -8.25 -2.78 -11.40
CA PRO A 36 -8.65 -4.20 -11.52
C PRO A 36 -8.51 -4.99 -10.20
N GLY A 37 -7.56 -4.59 -9.35
CA GLY A 37 -7.33 -5.20 -8.04
C GLY A 37 -8.49 -5.05 -7.05
N SER A 38 -9.34 -4.02 -7.20
CA SER A 38 -10.51 -3.82 -6.35
C SER A 38 -11.74 -4.62 -6.81
N TRP A 39 -11.76 -5.11 -8.06
CA TRP A 39 -12.93 -5.81 -8.62
C TRP A 39 -13.14 -7.20 -8.03
N ARG A 40 -12.05 -7.87 -7.63
CA ARG A 40 -12.07 -9.24 -7.07
C ARG A 40 -11.13 -9.43 -5.88
N GLY A 41 -10.59 -8.34 -5.35
CA GLY A 41 -9.64 -8.34 -4.25
C GLY A 41 -9.76 -7.08 -3.41
N SER A 42 -8.74 -6.84 -2.59
CA SER A 42 -8.64 -5.67 -1.72
C SER A 42 -7.51 -4.76 -2.19
N VAL A 43 -7.70 -3.45 -2.06
CA VAL A 43 -6.66 -2.44 -2.33
C VAL A 43 -6.40 -1.67 -1.04
N GLU A 44 -5.15 -1.67 -0.57
CA GLU A 44 -4.72 -0.88 0.58
C GLU A 44 -4.16 0.47 0.10
N LEU A 45 -4.67 1.57 0.65
CA LEU A 45 -4.17 2.92 0.38
C LEU A 45 -3.22 3.37 1.47
N ARG A 46 -2.00 3.77 1.05
CA ARG A 46 -0.97 4.31 1.94
C ARG A 46 -0.52 5.69 1.46
N PRO A 47 -0.82 6.77 2.20
CA PRO A 47 -0.29 8.09 1.89
C PRO A 47 1.23 8.08 1.93
N ILE A 48 1.86 8.48 0.83
CA ILE A 48 3.30 8.65 0.74
C ILE A 48 3.61 10.09 1.14
N ARG A 49 4.39 10.26 2.21
CA ARG A 49 4.96 11.56 2.55
C ARG A 49 6.26 11.73 1.78
N GLU A 50 6.37 12.80 1.02
CA GLU A 50 7.64 13.18 0.42
C GLU A 50 8.58 13.63 1.54
N PHE A 51 9.71 12.93 1.70
CA PHE A 51 10.76 13.38 2.59
C PHE A 51 11.59 14.42 1.86
N SER A 52 11.38 15.70 2.17
CA SER A 52 12.31 16.74 1.79
C SER A 52 13.65 16.52 2.52
N PRO A 53 14.82 16.62 1.85
CA PRO A 53 16.13 16.41 2.48
C PRO A 53 16.39 17.32 3.69
N GLU A 54 15.66 18.42 3.78
CA GLU A 54 15.66 19.38 4.89
C GLU A 54 15.14 18.77 6.21
N GLN A 55 14.26 17.77 6.13
CA GLN A 55 13.69 17.08 7.28
C GLN A 55 14.63 16.01 7.86
N GLN A 56 15.73 15.66 7.16
CA GLN A 56 16.72 14.69 7.64
C GLN A 56 17.75 15.30 8.60
N GLN A 57 17.95 16.63 8.54
CA GLN A 57 18.94 17.33 9.38
C GLN A 57 18.48 17.50 10.84
N VAL A 58 17.17 17.44 11.12
CA VAL A 58 16.61 17.76 12.44
C VAL A 58 16.51 16.57 13.41
N GLY A 59 16.90 15.35 12.98
CA GLY A 59 16.75 14.11 13.75
C GLY A 59 18.04 13.52 14.32
N LEU A 60 19.19 14.17 14.14
CA LEU A 60 20.49 13.73 14.66
C LEU A 60 21.11 14.89 15.46
N GLY A 61 20.60 15.07 16.67
CA GLY A 61 21.19 15.93 17.72
C GLY A 61 21.29 15.14 19.01
#